data_AF-S6SL27-F1
#
_entry.id   AF-S6SL27-F1
#
_cell.length_a   1.000
_cell.length_b   1.000
_cell.length_c   1.000
_cell.angle_alpha   90.00
_cell.angle_beta   90.00
_cell.angle_gamma   90.00
#
_symmetry.space_group_name_H-M   'P 1'
#
loop_
_entity.id
_entity.type
_entity.pdbx_description
1 polymer ?
#
loop_
_entity_poly.entity_id
_entity_poly.type
_entity_poly.pdbx_seq_one_letter_code
_entity_poly.pdbx_strand_id
1 'polypeptide(L)'
;TTDEAAMAYAKNFGSKRIYLCDPGVQYWDTTTSKTIDAPASAWVAGLFAWTDTEYGFWASPSNKEFVGITGTTRPVEYLAGDATCRANLLNNANIATIIRDDGYRLWGNRTLSSDAKWAFVTRVRTLDIVMDAIQAGHKWAVDRSITKTYVKDVTEGLQAFMRDLKNQGAIINFEVYADTELNTASQLEQGKVYWNIRFTDVLPAENPNFRVEVTNQWLTEVLEAA
;
A
#
# COMPACT_ATOMS: atom_id res chain seq x y z
N THR A 1 14.04 -15.74 14.82
CA THR A 1 14.83 -15.09 13.75
C THR A 1 15.54 -13.88 14.32
N THR A 2 16.81 -13.61 13.96
CA THR A 2 17.50 -12.35 14.31
C THR A 2 17.29 -11.30 13.23
N ASP A 3 17.62 -10.04 13.50
CA ASP A 3 17.50 -8.95 12.52
C ASP A 3 18.38 -9.21 11.28
N GLU A 4 19.61 -9.67 11.50
CA GLU A 4 20.57 -9.98 10.43
C GLU A 4 20.06 -11.12 9.56
N ALA A 5 19.46 -12.15 10.17
CA ALA A 5 18.88 -13.27 9.44
C ALA A 5 17.68 -12.81 8.59
N ALA A 6 16.82 -11.95 9.13
CA ALA A 6 15.68 -11.39 8.40
C ALA A 6 16.15 -10.53 7.22
N MET A 7 17.13 -9.64 7.43
CA MET A 7 17.72 -8.81 6.38
C MET A 7 18.44 -9.63 5.31
N ALA A 8 19.19 -10.66 5.69
CA ALA A 8 19.82 -11.57 4.74
C ALA A 8 18.76 -12.34 3.93
N TYR A 9 17.66 -12.75 4.57
CA TYR A 9 16.57 -13.44 3.90
C TYR A 9 15.85 -12.53 2.89
N ALA A 10 15.58 -11.26 3.25
CA ALA A 10 14.95 -10.29 2.37
C ALA A 10 15.73 -10.06 1.07
N LYS A 11 17.07 -10.09 1.14
CA LYS A 11 17.97 -9.92 -0.03
C LYS A 11 17.86 -11.04 -1.07
N ASN A 12 17.23 -12.16 -0.75
CA ASN A 12 16.96 -13.22 -1.72
C ASN A 12 15.85 -12.84 -2.72
N PHE A 13 15.16 -11.71 -2.50
CA PHE A 13 14.00 -11.29 -3.28
C PHE A 13 14.18 -9.89 -3.86
N GLY A 14 13.70 -9.69 -5.08
CA GLY A 14 13.59 -8.39 -5.76
C GLY A 14 12.19 -8.11 -6.31
N SER A 15 11.17 -8.80 -5.78
CA SER A 15 9.82 -8.81 -6.35
C SER A 15 8.90 -7.77 -5.70
N LYS A 16 8.22 -6.98 -6.54
CA LYS A 16 7.15 -6.06 -6.12
C LYS A 16 5.95 -6.73 -5.46
N ARG A 17 5.80 -8.05 -5.59
CA ARG A 17 4.66 -8.81 -5.06
C ARG A 17 4.95 -9.48 -3.72
N ILE A 18 6.11 -9.24 -3.14
CA ILE A 18 6.47 -9.78 -1.83
C ILE A 18 6.44 -8.67 -0.79
N TYR A 19 5.65 -8.90 0.25
CA TYR A 19 5.60 -8.10 1.46
C TYR A 19 6.05 -8.97 2.62
N LEU A 20 7.24 -8.69 3.14
CA LEU A 20 7.85 -9.48 4.22
C LEU A 20 7.55 -8.81 5.55
N CYS A 21 7.08 -9.61 6.52
CA CYS A 21 6.89 -9.17 7.89
C CYS A 21 7.71 -10.05 8.84
N ASP A 22 8.53 -9.41 9.66
CA ASP A 22 9.30 -10.02 10.75
C ASP A 22 9.31 -9.03 11.92
N PRO A 23 9.12 -9.48 13.17
CA PRO A 23 9.05 -10.85 13.66
C PRO A 23 7.67 -11.51 13.56
N GLY A 24 7.58 -12.76 14.00
CA GLY A 24 6.30 -13.46 14.21
C GLY A 24 5.48 -12.82 15.33
N VAL A 25 4.23 -13.28 15.47
CA VAL A 25 3.32 -12.85 16.54
C VAL A 25 3.25 -13.90 17.64
N GLN A 26 2.73 -13.48 18.78
CA GLN A 26 2.31 -14.34 19.87
C GLN A 26 0.83 -14.15 20.12
N TYR A 27 0.10 -15.22 20.38
CA TYR A 27 -1.32 -15.17 20.72
C TYR A 27 -1.68 -16.15 21.83
N TRP A 28 -2.79 -15.91 22.51
CA TRP A 28 -3.30 -16.80 23.54
C TRP A 28 -4.09 -17.94 22.90
N ASP A 29 -3.59 -19.17 23.05
CA ASP A 29 -4.32 -20.38 22.63
C ASP A 29 -5.17 -20.90 23.80
N THR A 30 -6.49 -20.88 23.60
CA THR A 30 -7.46 -21.38 24.59
C THR A 30 -7.41 -22.89 24.78
N THR A 31 -6.93 -23.65 23.79
CA THR A 31 -6.81 -25.11 23.87
C THR A 31 -5.69 -25.52 24.81
N THR A 32 -4.52 -24.87 24.68
CA THR A 32 -3.35 -25.14 25.52
C THR A 32 -3.27 -24.23 26.76
N SER A 33 -4.14 -23.21 26.85
CA SER A 33 -4.16 -22.20 27.91
C SER A 33 -2.82 -21.52 28.12
N LYS A 34 -2.14 -21.18 27.01
CA LYS A 34 -0.82 -20.54 27.01
C LYS A 34 -0.68 -19.59 25.82
N THR A 35 0.22 -18.63 25.96
CA THR A 35 0.71 -17.84 24.83
C THR A 35 1.64 -18.68 23.98
N ILE A 36 1.37 -18.75 22.68
CA ILE A 36 2.19 -19.50 21.71
C ILE A 36 2.63 -18.62 20.55
N ASP A 37 3.78 -18.97 19.96
CA ASP A 37 4.35 -18.29 18.80
C ASP A 37 3.63 -18.72 17.51
N ALA A 38 3.46 -17.76 16.59
CA ALA A 38 2.92 -18.00 15.26
C ALA A 38 3.56 -17.09 14.21
N PRO A 39 3.55 -17.49 12.92
CA PRO A 39 3.94 -16.60 11.84
C PRO A 39 2.98 -15.41 11.76
N ALA A 40 3.53 -14.20 11.59
CA ALA A 40 2.74 -12.96 11.52
C ALA A 40 1.89 -12.84 10.25
N SER A 41 2.20 -13.62 9.20
CA SER A 41 1.63 -13.46 7.87
C SER A 41 0.10 -13.48 7.82
N ALA A 42 -0.56 -14.34 8.63
CA ALA A 42 -2.01 -14.42 8.65
C ALA A 42 -2.66 -13.15 9.25
N TRP A 43 -2.09 -12.61 10.33
CA TRP A 43 -2.56 -11.37 10.93
C TRP A 43 -2.33 -10.18 10.00
N VAL A 44 -1.17 -10.12 9.33
CA VAL A 44 -0.88 -9.10 8.33
C VAL A 44 -1.88 -9.16 7.18
N ALA A 45 -2.19 -10.35 6.66
CA ALA A 45 -3.18 -10.52 5.60
C ALA A 45 -4.58 -10.06 6.04
N GLY A 46 -4.99 -10.40 7.27
CA GLY A 46 -6.25 -9.92 7.85
C GLY A 46 -6.29 -8.40 7.96
N LEU A 47 -5.19 -7.77 8.38
CA LEU A 47 -5.07 -6.32 8.49
C LEU A 47 -5.14 -5.62 7.13
N PHE A 48 -4.56 -6.21 6.08
CA PHE A 48 -4.72 -5.73 4.70
C PHE A 48 -6.19 -5.73 4.28
N ALA A 49 -6.89 -6.84 4.45
CA ALA A 49 -8.31 -6.96 4.07
C ALA A 49 -9.21 -6.01 4.88
N TRP A 50 -8.93 -5.85 6.17
CA TRP A 50 -9.64 -4.88 7.01
C TRP A 50 -9.38 -3.44 6.55
N THR A 51 -8.13 -3.11 6.22
CA THR A 51 -7.76 -1.78 5.71
C THR A 51 -8.52 -1.45 4.43
N ASP A 52 -8.69 -2.42 3.54
CA ASP A 52 -9.45 -2.22 2.30
C ASP A 52 -10.91 -1.87 2.56
N THR A 53 -11.50 -2.52 3.57
CA THR A 53 -12.91 -2.34 3.93
C THR A 53 -13.15 -0.99 4.61
N GLU A 54 -12.27 -0.60 5.53
CA GLU A 54 -12.44 0.60 6.36
C GLU A 54 -11.93 1.88 5.69
N TYR A 55 -10.78 1.81 5.01
CA TYR A 55 -10.07 2.97 4.47
C TYR A 55 -9.93 2.97 2.94
N GLY A 56 -10.29 1.86 2.29
CA GLY A 56 -10.08 1.66 0.85
C GLY A 56 -8.73 1.02 0.53
N PHE A 57 -8.67 0.31 -0.59
CA PHE A 57 -7.51 -0.51 -0.98
C PHE A 57 -6.24 0.28 -1.28
N TRP A 58 -6.38 1.58 -1.54
CA TRP A 58 -5.28 2.52 -1.77
C TRP A 58 -4.61 2.96 -0.48
N ALA A 59 -5.23 2.72 0.69
CA ALA A 59 -4.66 3.05 1.98
C ALA A 59 -3.54 2.07 2.37
N SER A 60 -2.54 2.61 3.06
CA SER A 60 -1.47 1.78 3.62
C SER A 60 -1.98 0.98 4.81
N PRO A 61 -1.66 -0.33 4.90
CA PRO A 61 -1.96 -1.14 6.08
C PRO A 61 -1.00 -0.85 7.25
N SER A 62 0.05 -0.06 7.02
CA SER A 62 0.97 0.41 8.06
C SER A 62 0.26 1.36 9.03
N ASN A 63 0.71 1.37 10.28
CA ASN A 63 0.15 2.11 11.41
C ASN A 63 -1.31 1.73 11.76
N LYS A 64 -1.73 0.51 11.40
CA LYS A 64 -3.02 -0.07 11.78
C LYS A 64 -2.84 -1.10 12.89
N GLU A 65 -3.84 -1.19 13.77
CA GLU A 65 -3.79 -2.01 14.98
C GLU A 65 -4.08 -3.48 14.69
N PHE A 66 -3.31 -4.37 15.30
CA PHE A 66 -3.58 -5.80 15.33
C PHE A 66 -4.59 -6.14 16.43
N VAL A 67 -5.51 -7.02 16.12
CA VAL A 67 -6.42 -7.63 17.09
C VAL A 67 -6.01 -9.07 17.36
N GLY A 68 -6.19 -9.52 18.60
CA GLY A 68 -6.04 -10.93 18.98
C GLY A 68 -4.59 -11.43 19.10
N ILE A 69 -3.62 -10.53 19.18
CA ILE A 69 -2.23 -10.88 19.54
C ILE A 69 -1.90 -10.39 20.94
N THR A 70 -1.07 -11.16 21.63
CA THR A 70 -0.57 -10.86 22.97
C THR A 70 0.87 -10.36 22.95
N GLY A 71 1.56 -10.48 21.81
CA GLY A 71 2.97 -10.18 21.71
C GLY A 71 3.57 -10.38 20.33
N THR A 72 4.88 -10.18 20.25
CA THR A 72 5.72 -10.54 19.11
C THR A 72 6.76 -11.56 19.58
N THR A 73 7.18 -12.47 18.70
CA THR A 73 8.19 -13.49 19.07
C THR A 73 9.55 -12.89 19.40
N ARG A 74 9.78 -11.65 18.97
CA ARG A 74 10.93 -10.83 19.34
C ARG A 74 10.49 -9.38 19.57
N PRO A 75 10.94 -8.71 20.64
CA PRO A 75 10.65 -7.30 20.83
C PRO A 75 11.24 -6.46 19.71
N VAL A 76 10.43 -5.58 19.12
CA VAL A 76 10.88 -4.59 18.15
C VAL A 76 10.92 -3.24 18.84
N GLU A 77 12.11 -2.69 19.00
CA GLU A 77 12.30 -1.34 19.51
C GLU A 77 11.79 -0.33 18.47
N TYR A 78 10.96 0.58 18.94
CA TYR A 78 10.45 1.71 18.19
C TYR A 78 10.62 2.97 19.02
N LEU A 79 11.37 3.93 18.47
CA LEU A 79 11.59 5.24 19.04
C LEU A 79 11.26 6.27 17.97
N ALA A 80 10.27 7.12 18.23
CA ALA A 80 9.84 8.14 17.29
C ALA A 80 11.01 9.09 16.97
N GLY A 81 11.33 9.21 15.68
CA GLY A 81 12.41 10.08 15.20
C GLY A 81 13.82 9.48 15.27
N ASP A 82 14.01 8.27 15.82
CA ASP A 82 15.32 7.62 15.87
C ASP A 82 15.50 6.64 14.70
N ALA A 83 16.33 7.02 13.73
CA ALA A 83 16.64 6.20 12.56
C ALA A 83 17.38 4.89 12.89
N THR A 84 17.97 4.78 14.09
CA THR A 84 18.78 3.63 14.51
C THR A 84 17.99 2.54 15.22
N CYS A 85 16.74 2.81 15.62
CA CYS A 85 15.91 1.82 16.28
C CYS A 85 15.64 0.60 15.37
N ARG A 86 15.43 -0.56 16.00
CA ARG A 86 15.22 -1.84 15.31
C ARG A 86 14.10 -1.78 14.26
N ALA A 87 12.98 -1.11 14.56
CA ALA A 87 11.88 -0.95 13.62
C ALA A 87 12.33 -0.24 12.33
N ASN A 88 13.17 0.80 12.44
CA ASN A 88 13.67 1.56 11.31
C ASN A 88 14.78 0.81 10.56
N LEU A 89 15.64 0.06 11.26
CA LEU A 89 16.62 -0.84 10.65
C LEU A 89 15.95 -1.83 9.69
N LEU A 90 14.91 -2.53 10.17
CA LEU A 90 14.18 -3.51 9.36
C LEU A 90 13.40 -2.86 8.21
N ASN A 91 12.75 -1.72 8.45
CA ASN A 91 12.06 -0.98 7.39
C ASN A 91 12.99 -0.49 6.28
N ASN A 92 14.20 -0.05 6.63
CA ASN A 92 15.24 0.30 5.65
C ASN A 92 15.69 -0.89 4.81
N ALA A 93 15.53 -2.11 5.31
CA ALA A 93 15.72 -3.36 4.56
C ALA A 93 14.43 -3.85 3.86
N ASN A 94 13.41 -2.99 3.74
CA ASN A 94 12.11 -3.29 3.15
C ASN A 94 11.29 -4.36 3.90
N ILE A 95 11.55 -4.55 5.19
CA ILE A 95 10.86 -5.52 6.04
C ILE A 95 9.89 -4.78 6.95
N ALA A 96 8.61 -5.13 6.87
CA ALA A 96 7.63 -4.63 7.81
C ALA A 96 7.77 -5.31 9.17
N THR A 97 7.49 -4.57 10.22
CA THR A 97 7.64 -5.02 11.61
C THR A 97 6.34 -4.83 12.38
N ILE A 98 6.32 -5.25 13.63
CA ILE A 98 5.21 -5.02 14.54
C ILE A 98 5.74 -4.24 15.73
N ILE A 99 5.31 -2.99 15.85
CA ILE A 99 5.70 -2.10 16.95
C ILE A 99 4.63 -2.09 18.03
N ARG A 100 4.99 -1.57 19.20
CA ARG A 100 4.05 -1.31 20.28
C ARG A 100 3.94 0.19 20.54
N ASP A 101 2.78 0.76 20.22
CA ASP A 101 2.44 2.17 20.41
C ASP A 101 0.92 2.26 20.63
N ASP A 102 0.51 2.39 21.89
CA ASP A 102 -0.89 2.27 22.35
C ASP A 102 -1.64 1.04 21.79
N GLY A 103 -0.94 -0.08 21.69
CA GLY A 103 -1.41 -1.30 21.04
C GLY A 103 -0.32 -1.89 20.15
N TYR A 104 -0.59 -3.04 19.54
CA TYR A 104 0.32 -3.61 18.54
C TYR A 104 -0.06 -3.11 17.16
N ARG A 105 0.91 -2.58 16.41
CA ARG A 105 0.66 -1.98 15.09
C ARG A 105 1.60 -2.55 14.05
N LEU A 106 1.09 -2.75 12.84
CA LEU A 106 1.93 -3.05 11.67
C LEU A 106 2.75 -1.81 11.34
N TRP A 107 4.05 -1.98 11.10
CA TRP A 107 4.97 -0.89 10.85
C TRP A 107 5.86 -1.18 9.65
N GLY A 108 5.42 -0.69 8.50
CA GLY A 108 6.14 -0.78 7.24
C GLY A 108 5.20 -0.84 6.04
N ASN A 109 5.56 -0.13 4.98
CA ASN A 109 4.69 0.08 3.82
C ASN A 109 5.38 -0.35 2.52
N ARG A 110 6.61 -0.87 2.62
CA ARG A 110 7.44 -1.20 1.47
C ARG A 110 7.27 -2.66 1.04
N THR A 111 7.41 -2.90 -0.25
CA THR A 111 7.58 -4.22 -0.84
C THR A 111 9.07 -4.55 -0.95
N LEU A 112 9.40 -5.81 -1.25
CA LEU A 112 10.76 -6.23 -1.59
C LEU A 112 11.12 -5.95 -3.07
N SER A 113 10.49 -4.98 -3.72
CA SER A 113 10.83 -4.59 -5.09
C SER A 113 12.26 -4.08 -5.18
N SER A 114 13.03 -4.56 -6.17
CA SER A 114 14.32 -3.95 -6.53
C SER A 114 14.17 -2.66 -7.34
N ASP A 115 12.97 -2.38 -7.88
CA ASP A 115 12.63 -1.15 -8.59
C ASP A 115 11.92 -0.18 -7.64
N ALA A 116 12.54 0.99 -7.44
CA ALA A 116 12.03 2.08 -6.61
C ALA A 116 10.65 2.58 -7.06
N LYS A 117 10.31 2.42 -8.35
CA LYS A 117 8.96 2.71 -8.84
C LYS A 117 7.90 1.92 -8.08
N TRP A 118 8.19 0.69 -7.67
CA TRP A 118 7.25 -0.21 -6.97
C TRP A 118 7.58 -0.38 -5.48
N ALA A 119 8.28 0.59 -4.89
CA ALA A 119 8.71 0.51 -3.49
C ALA A 119 7.53 0.33 -2.52
N PHE A 120 6.41 1.03 -2.74
CA PHE A 120 5.27 1.01 -1.83
C PHE A 120 4.25 -0.06 -2.17
N VAL A 121 3.73 -0.72 -1.14
CA VAL A 121 2.65 -1.70 -1.28
C VAL A 121 1.37 -1.06 -1.79
N THR A 122 1.07 0.18 -1.37
CA THR A 122 -0.10 0.94 -1.85
C THR A 122 -0.08 1.07 -3.36
N ARG A 123 1.08 1.39 -3.96
CA ARG A 123 1.22 1.51 -5.42
C ARG A 123 0.92 0.22 -6.15
N VAL A 124 1.50 -0.88 -5.66
CA VAL A 124 1.29 -2.21 -6.27
C VAL A 124 -0.18 -2.61 -6.16
N ARG A 125 -0.78 -2.45 -4.97
CA ARG A 125 -2.17 -2.82 -4.72
C ARG A 125 -3.17 -1.96 -5.48
N THR A 126 -2.97 -0.65 -5.50
CA THR A 126 -3.83 0.27 -6.26
C THR A 126 -3.84 -0.11 -7.73
N LEU A 127 -2.67 -0.37 -8.33
CA LEU A 127 -2.63 -0.82 -9.72
C LEU A 127 -3.37 -2.15 -9.93
N ASP A 128 -3.09 -3.14 -9.09
CA ASP A 128 -3.64 -4.48 -9.26
C ASP A 128 -5.18 -4.45 -9.16
N ILE A 129 -5.73 -3.74 -8.16
CA ILE A 129 -7.18 -3.66 -7.95
C ILE A 129 -7.87 -2.80 -9.01
N VAL A 130 -7.25 -1.70 -9.46
CA VAL A 130 -7.77 -0.91 -10.57
C VAL A 130 -7.86 -1.75 -11.84
N MET A 131 -6.83 -2.55 -12.14
CA MET A 131 -6.84 -3.47 -13.29
C MET A 131 -7.94 -4.53 -13.18
N ASP A 132 -8.08 -5.17 -12.02
CA ASP A 132 -9.11 -6.18 -11.77
C ASP A 132 -10.51 -5.59 -11.89
N ALA A 133 -10.74 -4.40 -11.34
CA ALA A 133 -12.02 -3.70 -11.40
C ALA A 133 -12.37 -3.26 -12.82
N ILE A 134 -11.39 -2.78 -13.61
CA ILE A 134 -11.59 -2.46 -15.03
C ILE A 134 -12.01 -3.71 -15.80
N GLN A 135 -11.30 -4.83 -15.63
CA GLN A 135 -11.63 -6.09 -16.29
C GLN A 135 -13.02 -6.61 -15.90
N ALA A 136 -13.37 -6.54 -14.62
CA ALA A 136 -14.67 -6.96 -14.12
C ALA A 136 -15.81 -6.07 -14.64
N GLY A 137 -15.63 -4.74 -14.62
CA GLY A 137 -16.64 -3.76 -15.05
C GLY A 137 -16.85 -3.69 -16.57
N HIS A 138 -15.85 -4.11 -17.36
CA HIS A 138 -15.90 -4.07 -18.82
C HIS A 138 -16.08 -5.44 -19.47
N LYS A 139 -16.52 -6.46 -18.71
CA LYS A 139 -16.85 -7.78 -19.28
C LYS A 139 -17.83 -7.70 -20.45
N TRP A 140 -18.74 -6.73 -20.46
CA TRP A 140 -19.69 -6.49 -21.56
C TRP A 140 -19.01 -6.11 -22.88
N ALA A 141 -17.79 -5.58 -22.84
CA ALA A 141 -17.04 -5.18 -24.01
C ALA A 141 -16.39 -6.38 -24.71
N VAL A 142 -16.21 -7.50 -24.00
CA VAL A 142 -15.71 -8.74 -24.58
C VAL A 142 -16.78 -9.32 -25.52
N ASP A 143 -16.36 -9.75 -26.71
CA ASP A 143 -17.19 -10.34 -27.77
C ASP A 143 -18.32 -9.44 -28.33
N ARG A 144 -18.40 -8.17 -27.91
CA ARG A 144 -19.27 -7.19 -28.56
C ARG A 144 -18.69 -6.82 -29.92
N SER A 145 -19.53 -6.75 -30.94
CA SER A 145 -19.09 -6.36 -32.30
C SER A 145 -18.42 -4.99 -32.30
N ILE A 146 -17.26 -4.90 -32.98
CA ILE A 146 -16.51 -3.66 -33.15
C ILE A 146 -17.24 -2.74 -34.13
N THR A 147 -18.24 -2.03 -33.62
CA THR A 147 -19.00 -1.03 -34.38
C THR A 147 -18.32 0.34 -34.31
N LYS A 148 -18.80 1.31 -35.10
CA LYS A 148 -18.25 2.68 -35.12
C LYS A 148 -18.19 3.34 -33.74
N THR A 149 -19.09 2.97 -32.82
CA THR A 149 -19.13 3.55 -31.47
C THR A 149 -18.40 2.70 -30.42
N TYR A 150 -18.04 1.45 -30.72
CA TYR A 150 -17.46 0.52 -29.75
C TYR A 150 -16.28 1.13 -28.97
N VAL A 151 -15.31 1.70 -29.69
CA VAL A 151 -14.12 2.32 -29.08
C VAL A 151 -14.50 3.47 -28.16
N LYS A 152 -15.47 4.30 -28.60
CA LYS A 152 -15.97 5.44 -27.83
C LYS A 152 -16.72 4.98 -26.57
N ASP A 153 -17.65 4.04 -26.70
CA ASP A 153 -18.46 3.50 -25.61
C ASP A 153 -17.57 2.92 -24.50
N VAL A 154 -16.55 2.13 -24.87
CA VAL A 154 -15.58 1.57 -23.90
C VAL A 154 -14.75 2.68 -23.25
N THR A 155 -14.28 3.65 -24.03
CA THR A 155 -13.49 4.78 -23.51
C THR A 155 -14.30 5.61 -22.49
N GLU A 156 -15.58 5.87 -22.77
CA GLU A 156 -16.48 6.59 -21.86
C GLU A 156 -16.78 5.80 -20.58
N GLY A 157 -16.96 4.47 -20.70
CA GLY A 157 -17.11 3.56 -19.55
C GLY A 157 -15.87 3.55 -18.65
N LEU A 158 -14.67 3.44 -19.25
CA LEU A 158 -13.40 3.49 -18.54
C LEU A 158 -13.22 4.83 -17.83
N GLN A 159 -13.52 5.94 -18.51
CA GLN A 159 -13.47 7.26 -17.89
C GLN A 159 -14.45 7.41 -16.74
N ALA A 160 -15.68 6.87 -16.87
CA ALA A 160 -16.67 6.92 -15.80
C ALA A 160 -16.19 6.19 -14.55
N PHE A 161 -15.64 4.98 -14.71
CA PHE A 161 -15.04 4.22 -13.62
C PHE A 161 -13.86 4.96 -12.96
N MET A 162 -12.94 5.51 -13.76
CA MET A 162 -11.79 6.24 -13.22
C MET A 162 -12.20 7.55 -12.51
N ARG A 163 -13.29 8.21 -12.95
CA ARG A 163 -13.87 9.35 -12.21
C ARG A 163 -14.37 8.95 -10.83
N ASP A 164 -15.02 7.79 -10.72
CA ASP A 164 -15.51 7.29 -9.43
C ASP A 164 -14.35 7.02 -8.45
N LEU A 165 -13.28 6.37 -8.93
CA LEU A 165 -12.05 6.18 -8.14
C LEU A 165 -11.43 7.50 -7.68
N LYS A 166 -11.40 8.50 -8.56
CA LYS A 166 -10.91 9.84 -8.20
C LYS A 166 -11.79 10.48 -7.12
N ASN A 167 -13.11 10.38 -7.23
CA ASN A 167 -14.05 10.94 -6.25
C ASN A 167 -13.91 10.29 -4.87
N GLN A 168 -13.56 8.99 -4.82
CA GLN A 168 -13.28 8.27 -3.58
C GLN A 168 -11.90 8.59 -2.98
N GLY A 169 -11.03 9.29 -3.72
CA GLY A 169 -9.66 9.59 -3.30
C GLY A 169 -8.66 8.46 -3.54
N ALA A 170 -9.02 7.44 -4.32
CA ALA A 170 -8.14 6.31 -4.65
C ALA A 170 -6.97 6.71 -5.56
N ILE A 171 -7.19 7.73 -6.38
CA ILE A 171 -6.24 8.28 -7.35
C ILE A 171 -6.37 9.80 -7.39
N ILE A 172 -5.30 10.49 -7.83
CA ILE A 172 -5.28 11.96 -7.89
C ILE A 172 -5.91 12.45 -9.19
N ASN A 173 -5.40 11.98 -10.33
CA ASN A 173 -5.85 12.30 -11.68
C ASN A 173 -5.57 11.12 -12.60
N PHE A 174 -6.25 11.09 -13.74
CA PHE A 174 -6.12 10.03 -14.73
C PHE A 174 -6.33 10.56 -16.15
N GLU A 175 -5.91 9.76 -17.11
CA GLU A 175 -6.08 9.95 -18.54
C GLU A 175 -6.43 8.59 -19.16
N VAL A 176 -7.50 8.54 -19.96
CA VAL A 176 -7.94 7.34 -20.67
C VAL A 176 -8.17 7.72 -22.13
N TYR A 177 -7.52 7.00 -23.04
CA TYR A 177 -7.68 7.21 -24.48
C TYR A 177 -7.43 5.90 -25.25
N ALA A 178 -8.08 5.76 -26.40
CA ALA A 178 -7.77 4.69 -27.34
C ALA A 178 -6.44 4.97 -28.04
N ASP A 179 -5.61 3.94 -28.22
CA ASP A 179 -4.30 4.11 -28.84
C ASP A 179 -4.43 4.29 -30.35
N THR A 180 -4.08 5.45 -30.89
CA THR A 180 -4.23 5.73 -32.33
C THR A 180 -3.19 5.05 -33.20
N GLU A 181 -2.04 4.66 -32.63
CA GLU A 181 -0.94 4.05 -33.36
C GLU A 181 -1.11 2.53 -33.43
N LEU A 182 -1.56 1.91 -32.33
CA LEU A 182 -1.77 0.46 -32.25
C LEU A 182 -3.10 0.00 -32.84
N ASN A 183 -4.14 0.85 -32.87
CA ASN A 183 -5.46 0.50 -33.41
C ASN A 183 -5.50 0.59 -34.95
N THR A 184 -4.69 -0.25 -35.61
CA THR A 184 -4.68 -0.37 -37.07
C THR A 184 -5.77 -1.31 -37.58
N ALA A 185 -6.10 -1.23 -38.87
CA ALA A 185 -7.09 -2.11 -39.50
C ALA A 185 -6.75 -3.61 -39.32
N SER A 186 -5.46 -3.98 -39.41
CA SER A 186 -5.03 -5.38 -39.24
C SER A 186 -5.17 -5.90 -37.81
N GLN A 187 -5.10 -5.02 -36.81
CA GLN A 187 -5.41 -5.38 -35.41
C GLN A 187 -6.92 -5.53 -35.22
N LEU A 188 -7.71 -4.64 -35.81
CA LEU A 188 -9.18 -4.69 -35.76
C LEU A 188 -9.73 -5.95 -36.44
N GLU A 189 -9.14 -6.39 -37.56
CA GLU A 189 -9.45 -7.67 -38.22
C GLU A 189 -9.22 -8.88 -37.30
N GLN A 190 -8.26 -8.78 -36.37
CA GLN A 190 -7.98 -9.80 -35.35
C GLN A 190 -8.82 -9.62 -34.08
N GLY A 191 -9.77 -8.68 -34.06
CA GLY A 191 -10.58 -8.37 -32.88
C GLY A 191 -9.82 -7.65 -31.76
N LYS A 192 -8.63 -7.10 -32.04
CA LYS A 192 -7.78 -6.43 -31.05
C LYS A 192 -7.99 -4.92 -31.09
N VAL A 193 -8.23 -4.36 -29.90
CA VAL A 193 -8.34 -2.91 -29.68
C VAL A 193 -7.55 -2.54 -28.42
N TYR A 194 -6.81 -1.46 -28.50
CA TYR A 194 -5.87 -1.00 -27.48
C TYR A 194 -6.35 0.33 -26.87
N TRP A 195 -6.25 0.39 -25.54
CA TRP A 195 -6.48 1.61 -24.76
C TRP A 195 -5.29 1.85 -23.84
N ASN A 196 -4.97 3.12 -23.65
CA ASN A 196 -4.01 3.59 -22.67
C ASN A 196 -4.76 4.19 -21.48
N ILE A 197 -4.43 3.69 -20.29
CA ILE A 197 -5.01 4.12 -19.02
C ILE A 197 -3.86 4.56 -18.12
N ARG A 198 -3.72 5.87 -17.95
CA ARG A 198 -2.67 6.48 -17.14
C ARG A 198 -3.32 7.08 -15.91
N PHE A 199 -2.72 6.89 -14.74
CA PHE A 199 -3.21 7.52 -13.50
C PHE A 199 -2.06 7.76 -12.53
N THR A 200 -2.31 8.64 -11.57
CA THR A 200 -1.40 8.89 -10.44
C THR A 200 -2.02 8.34 -9.16
N ASP A 201 -1.29 7.45 -8.51
CA ASP A 201 -1.68 6.85 -7.23
C ASP A 201 -1.48 7.82 -6.06
N VAL A 202 -2.16 7.55 -4.95
CA VAL A 202 -1.91 8.22 -3.67
C VAL A 202 -0.79 7.49 -2.91
N LEU A 203 0.29 8.19 -2.61
CA LEU A 203 1.43 7.63 -1.88
C LEU A 203 1.27 7.87 -0.37
N PRO A 204 1.69 6.91 0.47
CA PRO A 204 1.61 7.05 1.91
C PRO A 204 2.63 8.08 2.41
N ALA A 205 2.25 8.85 3.43
CA ALA A 205 3.17 9.70 4.18
C ALA A 205 4.07 8.84 5.08
N GLU A 206 5.11 8.22 4.50
CA GLU A 206 6.00 7.30 5.20
C GLU A 206 6.83 7.98 6.29
N ASN A 207 7.27 9.23 6.09
CA ASN A 207 8.13 9.94 7.03
C ASN A 207 7.76 11.43 7.16
N PRO A 208 6.79 11.79 8.03
CA PRO A 208 6.54 13.19 8.37
C PRO A 208 7.72 13.75 9.16
N ASN A 209 8.34 14.83 8.65
CA ASN A 209 9.50 15.47 9.28
C ASN A 209 9.08 16.79 9.94
N PHE A 210 9.10 16.82 11.27
CA PHE A 210 8.80 18.02 12.05
C PHE A 210 10.09 18.76 12.40
N ARG A 211 10.19 20.03 11.99
CA ARG A 211 11.33 20.91 12.32
C ARG A 211 10.89 21.87 13.42
N VAL A 212 11.35 21.62 14.64
CA VAL A 212 11.01 22.42 15.81
C VAL A 212 12.14 23.39 16.12
N GLU A 213 11.78 24.63 16.41
CA GLU A 213 12.70 25.71 16.79
C GLU A 213 12.24 26.30 18.13
N VAL A 214 13.18 26.49 19.05
CA VAL A 214 12.96 27.27 20.27
C VAL A 214 13.41 28.70 19.99
N THR A 215 12.50 29.67 20.06
CA THR A 215 12.80 31.08 19.81
C THR A 215 12.56 31.92 21.06
N ASN A 216 13.31 33.03 21.18
CA ASN A 216 13.05 34.08 22.17
C ASN A 216 12.18 35.21 21.60
N GLN A 217 11.60 35.03 20.43
CA GLN A 217 10.87 36.07 19.68
C GLN A 217 9.71 36.66 20.49
N TRP A 218 9.04 35.83 21.29
CA TRP A 218 7.86 36.20 22.08
C TRP A 218 8.15 36.30 23.57
N LEU A 219 9.43 36.33 23.96
CA LEU A 219 9.82 36.32 25.38
C LEU A 219 9.28 37.55 26.13
N THR A 220 9.06 38.67 25.45
CA THR A 220 8.52 39.89 26.04
C THR A 220 6.99 39.94 26.08
N GLU A 221 6.27 39.05 25.39
CA GLU A 221 4.80 39.05 25.36
C GLU A 221 4.17 38.55 26.67
N VAL A 222 4.94 37.89 27.53
CA VAL A 222 4.53 37.51 28.89
C VAL A 222 4.46 38.71 29.85
N LEU A 223 5.03 39.85 29.45
CA LEU A 223 4.91 41.09 30.22
C LEU A 223 3.60 41.75 29.81
N GLU A 224 2.60 41.78 30.70
CA GLU A 224 1.43 42.64 30.52
C GLU A 224 1.94 44.08 30.32
N ALA A 225 1.53 44.73 29.23
CA ALA A 225 1.90 46.12 28.98
C ALA A 225 1.42 46.98 30.16
N ALA A 226 2.37 47.56 30.90
CA ALA A 226 2.10 48.50 31.98
C ALA A 226 1.46 49.80 31.47
#